data_AF-A0A0R3W5H4-F1
#
_entry.id   AF-A0A0R3W5H4-F1
#
_cell.length_a   1.000
_cell.length_b   1.000
_cell.length_c   1.000
_cell.angle_alpha   90.00
_cell.angle_beta   90.00
_cell.angle_gamma   90.00
#
_symmetry.space_group_name_H-M   'P 1'
#
loop_
_entity.id
_entity.type
_entity.pdbx_description
1 polymer ?
#
loop_
_entity_poly.entity_id
_entity_poly.type
_entity_poly.pdbx_seq_one_letter_code
_entity_poly.pdbx_strand_id
1 'polypeptide(L)'
;MPYEEKRFQASEKEQWFAEKYELGFDFPNLPYLIDGDKKITQSHVITMYLGKKHGLAGDNDDDLITIAMAEGGIKDLRQGISKIALNPEYEKLRPDFMPTFFKGLETISNFLGNKTYLIGDKLCYADFVLYENLDVFEIFEPKCLDKFPNLKRFKKEFESLPKIKAYLESDRSIKWPLNNWLAKFGGGFEPPKK
;
A
#
# COMPACT_ATOMS: atom_id res chain seq x y z
N MET A 1 13.07 13.21 0.19
CA MET A 1 12.79 14.18 -0.89
C MET A 1 11.75 15.14 -0.36
N PRO A 2 11.96 16.46 -0.44
CA PRO A 2 10.90 17.42 -0.18
C PRO A 2 9.74 17.17 -1.15
N TYR A 3 8.52 17.15 -0.65
CA TYR A 3 7.31 17.06 -1.47
C TYR A 3 6.23 17.91 -0.82
N GLU A 4 5.30 18.40 -1.64
CA GLU A 4 4.04 18.96 -1.20
C GLU A 4 2.93 17.97 -1.51
N GLU A 5 1.95 17.85 -0.62
CA GLU A 5 0.84 16.94 -0.78
C GLU A 5 -0.47 17.71 -0.83
N LYS A 6 -1.10 17.73 -2.01
CA LYS A 6 -2.48 18.18 -2.13
C LYS A 6 -3.41 17.04 -1.74
N ARG A 7 -4.06 17.18 -0.57
CA ARG A 7 -5.03 16.22 -0.04
C ARG A 7 -6.45 16.69 -0.34
N PHE A 8 -7.28 15.79 -0.86
CA PHE A 8 -8.72 16.00 -0.94
C PHE A 8 -9.38 15.33 0.28
N GLN A 9 -10.07 16.11 1.09
CA GLN A 9 -10.84 15.64 2.23
C GLN A 9 -12.13 14.94 1.79
N ALA A 10 -12.76 14.21 2.71
CA ALA A 10 -14.02 13.49 2.45
C ALA A 10 -15.13 14.38 1.84
N SER A 11 -15.16 15.66 2.22
CA SER A 11 -16.11 16.67 1.76
C SER A 11 -15.73 17.37 0.45
N GLU A 12 -14.55 17.09 -0.12
CA GLU A 12 -13.99 17.82 -1.27
C GLU A 12 -14.08 17.00 -2.57
N LYS A 13 -15.01 16.05 -2.61
CA LYS A 13 -15.25 15.21 -3.79
C LYS A 13 -15.55 16.05 -5.03
N GLU A 14 -16.45 17.03 -4.89
CA GLU A 14 -16.88 17.91 -5.97
C GLU A 14 -15.73 18.78 -6.47
N GLN A 15 -14.85 19.23 -5.57
CA GLN A 15 -13.66 20.00 -5.93
C GLN A 15 -12.72 19.16 -6.80
N TRP A 16 -12.45 17.90 -6.44
CA TRP A 16 -11.63 17.02 -7.28
C TRP A 16 -12.23 16.87 -8.68
N PHE A 17 -13.53 16.61 -8.79
CA PHE A 17 -14.17 16.44 -10.10
C PHE A 17 -14.18 17.72 -10.95
N ALA A 18 -14.19 18.90 -10.33
CA ALA A 18 -14.07 20.16 -11.03
C ALA A 18 -12.66 20.39 -11.60
N GLU A 19 -11.62 19.97 -10.90
CA GLU A 19 -10.22 20.17 -11.33
C GLU A 19 -9.68 19.04 -12.23
N LYS A 20 -10.27 17.84 -12.15
CA LYS A 20 -9.72 16.58 -12.69
C LYS A 20 -9.16 16.70 -14.11
N TYR A 21 -9.90 17.30 -15.03
CA TYR A 21 -9.52 17.38 -16.46
C TYR A 21 -8.71 18.64 -16.80
N GLU A 22 -8.62 19.60 -15.89
CA GLU A 22 -7.90 20.87 -16.08
C GLU A 22 -6.41 20.76 -15.79
N LEU A 23 -5.99 19.69 -15.10
CA LEU A 23 -4.60 19.50 -14.69
C LEU A 23 -3.70 18.93 -15.81
N GLY A 24 -4.26 18.60 -16.98
CA GLY A 24 -3.51 18.16 -18.16
C GLY A 24 -2.77 16.83 -17.99
N PHE A 25 -3.40 15.86 -17.32
CA PHE A 25 -2.94 14.46 -17.29
C PHE A 25 -3.54 13.68 -18.46
N ASP A 26 -2.78 12.76 -19.06
CA ASP A 26 -3.31 11.87 -20.12
C ASP A 26 -4.40 10.93 -19.60
N PHE A 27 -4.24 10.45 -18.37
CA PHE A 27 -5.22 9.61 -17.67
C PHE A 27 -5.55 10.22 -16.30
N PRO A 28 -6.41 11.25 -16.23
CA PRO A 28 -6.70 11.94 -14.98
C PRO A 28 -7.26 11.00 -13.90
N ASN A 29 -6.56 10.89 -12.78
CA ASN A 29 -6.96 10.03 -11.67
C ASN A 29 -6.29 10.45 -10.35
N LEU A 30 -6.77 9.91 -9.23
CA LEU A 30 -6.06 9.93 -7.95
C LEU A 30 -5.44 8.55 -7.67
N PRO A 31 -4.23 8.48 -7.09
CA PRO A 31 -3.31 9.60 -6.87
C PRO A 31 -2.68 10.09 -8.19
N TYR A 32 -2.13 11.31 -8.15
CA TYR A 32 -1.28 11.87 -9.20
C TYR A 32 0.04 12.40 -8.62
N LEU A 33 1.06 12.53 -9.46
CA LEU A 33 2.35 13.11 -9.17
C LEU A 33 2.72 14.13 -10.26
N ILE A 34 3.21 15.30 -9.83
CA ILE A 34 3.85 16.29 -10.69
C ILE A 34 5.31 16.41 -10.25
N ASP A 35 6.26 16.17 -11.17
CA ASP A 35 7.70 16.22 -10.90
C ASP A 35 8.43 16.89 -12.08
N GLY A 36 8.60 18.21 -11.98
CA GLY A 36 8.98 19.07 -13.11
C GLY A 36 7.93 18.97 -14.20
N ASP A 37 8.36 18.64 -15.42
CA ASP A 37 7.46 18.47 -16.57
C ASP A 37 6.70 17.14 -16.59
N LYS A 38 6.99 16.22 -15.65
CA LYS A 38 6.33 14.91 -15.61
C LYS A 38 5.00 15.00 -14.87
N LYS A 39 3.96 14.49 -15.52
CA LYS A 39 2.61 14.35 -14.99
C LYS A 39 2.22 12.87 -15.01
N ILE A 40 2.20 12.24 -13.83
CA ILE A 40 2.06 10.79 -13.70
C ILE A 40 0.81 10.49 -12.86
N THR A 41 -0.04 9.61 -13.35
CA THR A 41 -1.13 8.99 -12.58
C THR A 41 -0.87 7.49 -12.46
N GLN A 42 -1.78 6.76 -11.80
CA GLN A 42 -1.63 5.35 -11.41
C GLN A 42 -0.64 5.15 -10.27
N SER A 43 -1.16 4.72 -9.11
CA SER A 43 -0.36 4.55 -7.89
C SER A 43 0.86 3.65 -8.08
N HIS A 44 0.73 2.55 -8.81
CA HIS A 44 1.85 1.64 -9.10
C HIS A 44 2.94 2.29 -9.96
N VAL A 45 2.55 3.09 -10.96
CA VAL A 45 3.52 3.80 -11.82
C VAL A 45 4.24 4.89 -11.03
N ILE A 46 3.54 5.62 -10.16
CA ILE A 46 4.13 6.64 -9.29
C ILE A 46 5.17 6.00 -8.35
N THR A 47 4.82 4.90 -7.67
CA THR A 47 5.74 4.20 -6.77
C THR A 47 6.97 3.66 -7.52
N MET A 48 6.78 3.03 -8.68
CA MET A 48 7.87 2.54 -9.53
C MET A 48 8.77 3.69 -10.00
N TYR A 49 8.18 4.80 -10.46
CA TYR A 49 8.91 5.99 -10.93
C TYR A 49 9.81 6.57 -9.83
N LEU A 50 9.25 6.80 -8.64
CA LEU A 50 10.00 7.30 -7.49
C LEU A 50 11.07 6.30 -7.05
N GLY A 51 10.74 5.01 -7.05
CA GLY A 51 11.69 3.93 -6.79
C GLY A 51 12.89 4.01 -7.74
N LYS A 52 12.65 4.09 -9.05
CA LYS A 52 13.71 4.21 -10.06
C LYS A 52 14.51 5.49 -9.91
N LYS A 53 13.87 6.64 -9.72
CA LYS A 53 14.52 7.95 -9.52
C LYS A 53 15.49 7.93 -8.33
N HIS A 54 15.23 7.08 -7.34
CA HIS A 54 16.00 7.02 -6.09
C HIS A 54 16.77 5.70 -5.89
N GLY A 55 16.97 4.90 -6.93
CA GLY A 55 17.83 3.70 -6.87
C GLY A 55 17.21 2.51 -6.12
N LEU A 56 15.88 2.45 -6.02
CA LEU A 56 15.10 1.39 -5.35
C LEU A 56 14.36 0.50 -6.34
N ALA A 57 14.75 0.49 -7.62
CA ALA A 57 14.12 -0.31 -8.68
C ALA A 57 14.96 -1.52 -9.12
N GLY A 58 15.90 -1.97 -8.27
CA GLY A 58 16.84 -3.03 -8.63
C GLY A 58 18.00 -2.54 -9.50
N ASP A 59 18.92 -3.46 -9.81
CA ASP A 59 20.11 -3.20 -10.64
C ASP A 59 20.05 -3.85 -12.02
N ASN A 60 19.14 -4.81 -12.22
CA ASN A 60 19.04 -5.61 -13.44
C ASN A 60 17.57 -6.01 -13.74
N ASP A 61 17.36 -6.66 -14.88
CA ASP A 61 16.03 -7.07 -15.34
C ASP A 61 15.39 -8.11 -14.41
N ASP A 62 16.17 -9.00 -13.79
CA ASP A 62 15.64 -9.99 -12.84
C ASP A 62 15.11 -9.32 -11.57
N ASP A 63 15.79 -8.29 -11.07
CA ASP A 63 15.29 -7.48 -9.96
C ASP A 63 14.00 -6.78 -10.38
N LEU A 64 13.97 -6.15 -11.56
CA LEU A 64 12.79 -5.45 -12.06
C LEU A 64 11.57 -6.39 -12.14
N ILE A 65 11.75 -7.59 -12.70
CA ILE A 65 10.70 -8.61 -12.80
C ILE A 65 10.26 -9.05 -11.39
N THR A 66 11.21 -9.31 -10.49
CA THR A 66 10.93 -9.75 -9.12
C THR A 66 10.13 -8.69 -8.35
N ILE A 67 10.52 -7.42 -8.45
CA ILE A 67 9.83 -6.30 -7.82
C ILE A 67 8.40 -6.16 -8.39
N ALA A 68 8.24 -6.22 -9.71
CA ALA A 68 6.93 -6.10 -10.36
C ALA A 68 6.00 -7.26 -9.98
N MET A 69 6.50 -8.50 -9.95
CA MET A 69 5.72 -9.66 -9.50
C MET A 69 5.31 -9.54 -8.03
N ALA A 70 6.24 -9.10 -7.17
CA ALA A 70 5.95 -8.90 -5.75
C ALA A 70 4.87 -7.83 -5.55
N GLU A 71 5.02 -6.67 -6.19
CA GLU A 71 4.05 -5.58 -6.14
C GLU A 71 2.65 -6.06 -6.61
N GLY A 72 2.58 -6.77 -7.73
CA GLY A 72 1.34 -7.34 -8.26
C GLY A 72 0.67 -8.29 -7.27
N GLY A 73 1.38 -9.31 -6.80
CA GLY A 73 0.83 -10.32 -5.90
C GLY A 73 0.36 -9.76 -4.56
N ILE A 74 1.08 -8.79 -3.99
CA ILE A 74 0.68 -8.10 -2.76
C ILE A 74 -0.60 -7.28 -3.02
N LYS A 75 -0.66 -6.56 -4.14
CA LYS A 75 -1.82 -5.73 -4.49
C LYS A 75 -3.05 -6.54 -4.82
N ASP A 76 -2.93 -7.75 -5.38
CA ASP A 76 -4.07 -8.62 -5.63
C ASP A 76 -4.79 -8.99 -4.33
N LEU A 77 -4.03 -9.34 -3.29
CA LEU A 77 -4.59 -9.62 -1.96
C LEU A 77 -5.26 -8.36 -1.37
N ARG A 78 -4.61 -7.20 -1.48
CA ARG A 78 -5.18 -5.93 -1.02
C ARG A 78 -6.46 -5.54 -1.74
N GLN A 79 -6.51 -5.77 -3.06
CA GLN A 79 -7.69 -5.55 -3.88
C GLN A 79 -8.84 -6.48 -3.45
N GLY A 80 -8.55 -7.75 -3.13
CA GLY A 80 -9.52 -8.68 -2.55
C GLY A 80 -10.17 -8.14 -1.28
N ILE A 81 -9.36 -7.65 -0.33
CA ILE A 81 -9.86 -7.00 0.90
C ILE A 81 -10.69 -5.77 0.56
N SER A 82 -10.19 -4.90 -0.33
CA SER A 82 -10.87 -3.66 -0.71
C SER A 82 -12.24 -3.94 -1.33
N LYS A 83 -12.34 -4.98 -2.16
CA LYS A 83 -13.59 -5.40 -2.81
C LYS A 83 -14.67 -5.76 -1.79
N ILE A 84 -14.34 -6.54 -0.77
CA ILE A 84 -15.32 -6.89 0.27
C ILE A 84 -15.57 -5.71 1.23
N ALA A 85 -14.53 -4.93 1.55
CA ALA A 85 -14.63 -3.81 2.50
C ALA A 85 -15.53 -2.69 1.99
N LEU A 86 -15.63 -2.51 0.67
CA LEU A 86 -16.51 -1.53 0.03
C LEU A 86 -17.93 -2.07 -0.22
N ASN A 87 -18.16 -3.36 -0.02
CA ASN A 87 -19.45 -3.98 -0.28
C ASN A 87 -20.40 -3.78 0.92
N PRO A 88 -21.66 -3.35 0.71
CA PRO A 88 -22.66 -3.25 1.78
C PRO A 88 -22.89 -4.54 2.58
N GLU A 89 -22.65 -5.70 1.98
CA GLU A 89 -22.77 -7.03 2.58
C GLU A 89 -21.44 -7.57 3.14
N TYR A 90 -20.48 -6.70 3.47
CA TYR A 90 -19.16 -7.05 4.00
C TYR A 90 -19.19 -8.18 5.05
N GLU A 91 -20.06 -8.09 6.06
CA GLU A 91 -20.15 -9.09 7.13
C GLU A 91 -20.54 -10.49 6.63
N LYS A 92 -21.31 -10.59 5.53
CA LYS A 92 -21.65 -11.87 4.90
C LYS A 92 -20.53 -12.40 4.02
N LEU A 93 -19.80 -11.52 3.35
CA LEU A 93 -18.74 -11.88 2.40
C LEU A 93 -17.42 -12.24 3.09
N ARG A 94 -17.16 -11.66 4.26
CA ARG A 94 -15.89 -11.81 4.95
C ARG A 94 -15.55 -13.26 5.29
N PRO A 95 -16.46 -14.09 5.87
CA PRO A 95 -16.15 -15.49 6.19
C PRO A 95 -15.66 -16.28 4.98
N ASP A 96 -16.31 -16.10 3.83
CA ASP A 96 -15.96 -16.79 2.57
C ASP A 96 -14.65 -16.30 1.96
N PHE A 97 -14.24 -15.06 2.27
CA PHE A 97 -12.98 -14.50 1.81
C PHE A 97 -11.77 -14.94 2.67
N MET A 98 -11.97 -15.34 3.92
CA MET A 98 -10.86 -15.67 4.83
C MET A 98 -9.92 -16.78 4.32
N PRO A 99 -10.38 -17.86 3.67
CA PRO A 99 -9.50 -18.84 3.06
C PRO A 99 -8.58 -18.23 2.00
N THR A 100 -9.11 -17.36 1.12
CA THR A 100 -8.34 -16.62 0.12
C THR A 100 -7.33 -15.69 0.79
N PHE A 101 -7.74 -14.99 1.85
CA PHE A 101 -6.87 -14.09 2.61
C PHE A 101 -5.63 -14.82 3.17
N PHE A 102 -5.84 -15.90 3.91
CA PHE A 102 -4.73 -16.66 4.49
C PHE A 102 -3.85 -17.33 3.41
N LYS A 103 -4.43 -17.77 2.30
CA LYS A 103 -3.64 -18.33 1.19
C LYS A 103 -2.77 -17.28 0.51
N GLY A 104 -3.29 -16.07 0.33
CA GLY A 104 -2.52 -14.94 -0.18
C GLY A 104 -1.38 -14.58 0.76
N LEU A 105 -1.63 -14.52 2.07
CA LEU A 105 -0.62 -14.21 3.08
C LEU A 105 0.48 -15.27 3.14
N GLU A 106 0.13 -16.56 3.04
CA GLU A 106 1.08 -17.66 2.89
C GLU A 106 1.93 -17.50 1.63
N THR A 107 1.32 -17.11 0.50
CA THR A 107 2.03 -16.87 -0.76
C THR A 107 3.05 -15.75 -0.63
N ILE A 108 2.67 -14.63 0.00
CA ILE A 108 3.58 -13.49 0.27
C ILE A 108 4.72 -13.92 1.21
N SER A 109 4.40 -14.68 2.26
CA SER A 109 5.39 -15.23 3.19
C SER A 109 6.40 -16.12 2.47
N ASN A 110 5.93 -17.05 1.63
CA ASN A 110 6.79 -17.94 0.85
C ASN A 110 7.64 -17.14 -0.15
N PHE A 111 7.06 -16.12 -0.78
CA PHE A 111 7.78 -15.24 -1.69
C PHE A 111 8.92 -14.50 -1.00
N LEU A 112 8.70 -13.91 0.19
CA LEU A 112 9.76 -13.28 0.97
C LEU A 112 10.80 -14.33 1.41
N GLY A 113 10.33 -15.45 1.94
CA GLY A 113 11.16 -16.53 2.46
C GLY A 113 12.13 -16.04 3.54
N ASN A 114 13.42 -16.31 3.33
CA ASN A 114 14.51 -15.91 4.23
C ASN A 114 15.17 -14.59 3.84
N LYS A 115 14.71 -13.92 2.77
CA LYS A 115 15.31 -12.66 2.32
C LYS A 115 15.03 -11.53 3.32
N THR A 116 15.96 -10.58 3.39
CA THR A 116 15.79 -9.36 4.19
C THR A 116 14.69 -8.47 3.60
N TYR A 117 14.76 -8.28 2.28
CA TYR A 117 13.85 -7.52 1.43
C TYR A 117 13.38 -8.37 0.25
N LEU A 118 12.42 -7.89 -0.53
CA LEU A 118 11.83 -8.65 -1.64
C LEU A 118 12.84 -9.09 -2.71
N ILE A 119 13.93 -8.34 -2.90
CA ILE A 119 15.02 -8.67 -3.84
C ILE A 119 16.32 -9.11 -3.14
N GLY A 120 16.23 -9.67 -1.94
CA GLY A 120 17.39 -10.21 -1.21
C GLY A 120 17.79 -9.29 -0.07
N ASP A 121 18.98 -8.71 -0.13
CA ASP A 121 19.51 -7.83 0.94
C ASP A 121 19.39 -6.34 0.61
N LYS A 122 18.87 -6.01 -0.57
CA LYS A 122 18.69 -4.64 -1.03
C LYS A 122 17.23 -4.20 -0.89
N LEU A 123 17.03 -3.05 -0.25
CA LEU A 123 15.73 -2.39 -0.18
C LEU A 123 15.27 -1.95 -1.59
N CYS A 124 14.01 -2.23 -1.93
CA CYS A 124 13.35 -1.83 -3.16
C CYS A 124 12.01 -1.12 -2.89
N TYR A 125 11.41 -0.54 -3.92
CA TYR A 125 10.15 0.20 -3.75
C TYR A 125 8.97 -0.71 -3.36
N ALA A 126 9.00 -1.99 -3.75
CA ALA A 126 7.93 -2.93 -3.39
C ALA A 126 7.96 -3.31 -1.89
N ASP A 127 9.08 -3.10 -1.18
CA ASP A 127 9.11 -3.33 0.28
C ASP A 127 8.20 -2.34 1.03
N PHE A 128 8.06 -1.12 0.53
CA PHE A 128 7.09 -0.14 1.06
C PHE A 128 5.65 -0.61 0.81
N VAL A 129 5.40 -1.22 -0.35
CA VAL A 129 4.10 -1.82 -0.69
C VAL A 129 3.82 -3.02 0.23
N LEU A 130 4.81 -3.87 0.49
CA LEU A 130 4.67 -4.96 1.44
C LEU A 130 4.35 -4.43 2.84
N TYR A 131 5.12 -3.47 3.34
CA TYR A 131 4.94 -2.89 4.67
C TYR A 131 3.52 -2.35 4.89
N GLU A 132 3.06 -1.45 4.02
CA GLU A 132 1.71 -0.87 4.07
C GLU A 132 0.64 -1.96 4.13
N ASN A 133 0.78 -3.00 3.31
CA ASN A 133 -0.21 -4.06 3.25
C ASN A 133 -0.16 -4.98 4.47
N LEU A 134 1.01 -5.26 5.05
CA LEU A 134 1.08 -5.99 6.32
C LEU A 134 0.38 -5.24 7.45
N ASP A 135 0.48 -3.91 7.48
CA ASP A 135 -0.23 -3.09 8.48
C ASP A 135 -1.75 -3.18 8.30
N VAL A 136 -2.24 -3.03 7.06
CA VAL A 136 -3.65 -3.24 6.73
C VAL A 136 -4.12 -4.65 7.11
N PHE A 137 -3.31 -5.67 6.84
CA PHE A 137 -3.67 -7.07 7.11
C PHE A 137 -3.80 -7.35 8.60
N GLU A 138 -2.95 -6.78 9.44
CA GLU A 138 -3.08 -6.92 10.91
C GLU A 138 -4.29 -6.19 11.47
N ILE A 139 -4.72 -5.09 10.86
CA ILE A 139 -5.98 -4.42 11.24
C ILE A 139 -7.18 -5.23 10.73
N PHE A 140 -7.08 -5.83 9.55
CA PHE A 140 -8.14 -6.64 8.96
C PHE A 140 -8.38 -7.96 9.70
N GLU A 141 -7.32 -8.62 10.13
CA GLU A 141 -7.35 -9.84 10.92
C GLU A 141 -6.23 -9.76 11.97
N PRO A 142 -6.56 -9.33 13.21
CA PRO A 142 -5.59 -9.26 14.29
C PRO A 142 -4.87 -10.59 14.49
N LYS A 143 -3.55 -10.54 14.69
CA LYS A 143 -2.68 -11.71 14.86
C LYS A 143 -2.53 -12.60 13.62
N CYS A 144 -2.99 -12.18 12.43
CA CYS A 144 -2.80 -12.97 11.20
C CYS A 144 -1.32 -13.29 10.92
N LEU A 145 -0.40 -12.42 11.33
CA LEU A 145 1.04 -12.61 11.15
C LEU A 145 1.68 -13.60 12.15
N ASP A 146 0.99 -14.06 13.20
CA ASP A 146 1.56 -14.98 14.19
C ASP A 146 2.06 -16.29 13.58
N LYS A 147 1.47 -16.71 12.45
CA LYS A 147 1.87 -17.89 11.68
C LYS A 147 3.03 -17.64 10.72
N PHE A 148 3.45 -16.38 10.54
CA PHE A 148 4.41 -15.94 9.52
C PHE A 148 5.54 -15.12 10.16
N PRO A 149 6.47 -15.77 10.89
CA PRO A 149 7.52 -15.08 11.65
C PRO A 149 8.44 -14.22 10.78
N ASN A 150 8.66 -14.59 9.52
CA ASN A 150 9.41 -13.80 8.54
C ASN A 150 8.72 -12.48 8.17
N LEU A 151 7.39 -12.47 8.02
CA LEU A 151 6.62 -11.26 7.78
C LEU A 151 6.59 -10.35 9.02
N LYS A 152 6.46 -10.92 10.22
CA LYS A 152 6.59 -10.15 11.48
C LYS A 152 7.96 -9.52 11.63
N ARG A 153 9.02 -10.28 11.31
CA ARG A 153 10.40 -9.78 11.30
C ARG A 153 10.52 -8.61 10.33
N PHE A 154 10.13 -8.81 9.07
CA PHE A 154 10.18 -7.78 8.03
C PHE A 154 9.48 -6.50 8.49
N LYS A 155 8.23 -6.59 8.96
CA LYS A 155 7.46 -5.41 9.40
C LYS A 155 8.20 -4.65 10.50
N LYS A 156 8.65 -5.35 11.54
CA LYS A 156 9.38 -4.75 12.67
C LYS A 156 10.70 -4.08 12.24
N GLU A 157 11.47 -4.75 11.39
CA GLU A 157 12.75 -4.23 10.90
C GLU A 157 12.53 -3.02 9.98
N PHE A 158 11.52 -3.07 9.12
CA PHE A 158 11.15 -1.96 8.24
C PHE A 158 10.73 -0.71 9.04
N GLU A 159 9.90 -0.88 10.07
CA GLU A 159 9.51 0.21 10.99
C GLU A 159 10.70 0.80 11.75
N SER A 160 11.75 0.00 11.97
CA SER A 160 12.95 0.46 12.67
C SER A 160 13.89 1.32 11.80
N LEU A 161 13.68 1.35 10.47
CA LEU A 161 14.46 2.21 9.58
C LEU A 161 14.33 3.68 10.02
N PRO A 162 15.43 4.42 10.25
CA PRO A 162 15.36 5.73 10.90
C PRO A 162 14.40 6.73 10.25
N LYS A 163 14.36 6.77 8.91
CA LYS A 163 13.46 7.65 8.16
C LYS A 163 12.00 7.20 8.19
N ILE A 164 11.75 5.88 8.27
CA ILE A 164 10.40 5.32 8.37
C ILE A 164 9.87 5.58 9.77
N LYS A 165 10.64 5.25 10.81
CA LYS A 165 10.30 5.54 12.20
C LYS A 165 9.93 7.02 12.40
N ALA A 166 10.80 7.92 11.94
CA ALA A 166 10.56 9.37 12.03
C ALA A 166 9.31 9.81 11.26
N TYR A 167 8.99 9.18 10.13
CA TYR A 167 7.75 9.48 9.41
C TYR A 167 6.52 9.02 10.19
N LEU A 168 6.51 7.78 10.69
CA LEU A 168 5.40 7.18 11.44
C LEU A 168 5.08 7.91 12.75
N GLU A 169 6.09 8.53 13.36
CA GLU A 169 5.99 9.36 14.57
C GLU A 169 5.56 10.82 14.27
N SER A 170 5.55 11.25 13.01
CA SER A 170 5.20 12.62 12.63
C SER A 170 3.71 12.82 12.32
N ASP A 171 3.23 14.06 12.43
CA ASP A 171 1.85 14.45 12.09
C ASP A 171 1.51 14.28 10.59
N ARG A 172 2.51 14.02 9.74
CA ARG A 172 2.29 13.74 8.31
C ARG A 172 1.77 12.33 8.09
N SER A 173 2.06 11.40 8.99
CA SER A 173 1.63 10.00 8.89
C SER A 173 0.12 9.89 9.02
N ILE A 174 -0.54 9.42 7.97
CA ILE A 174 -1.98 9.15 7.96
C ILE A 174 -2.17 7.72 8.47
N LYS A 175 -2.79 7.59 9.64
CA LYS A 175 -3.05 6.28 10.28
C LYS A 175 -4.45 5.74 10.01
N TRP A 176 -5.36 6.58 9.53
CA TRP A 176 -6.75 6.24 9.24
C TRP A 176 -7.37 7.26 8.28
N PRO A 177 -8.34 6.89 7.42
CA PRO A 177 -8.84 5.53 7.17
C PRO A 177 -7.90 4.69 6.30
N LEU A 178 -8.09 3.36 6.30
CA LEU A 178 -7.35 2.41 5.45
C LEU A 178 -7.92 2.34 4.03
N ASN A 179 -9.24 2.50 3.91
CA ASN A 179 -10.00 2.58 2.67
C ASN A 179 -10.64 3.97 2.57
N ASN A 180 -11.49 4.21 1.57
CA ASN A 180 -12.26 5.45 1.56
C ASN A 180 -13.20 5.52 2.78
N TRP A 181 -13.62 6.74 3.15
CA TRP A 181 -14.46 6.97 4.33
C TRP A 181 -15.80 6.23 4.33
N LEU A 182 -16.32 5.79 3.18
CA LEU A 182 -17.61 5.10 3.05
C LEU A 182 -17.48 3.57 3.14
N ALA A 183 -16.27 3.03 3.24
CA ALA A 183 -16.04 1.60 3.36
C ALA A 183 -16.65 1.03 4.66
N LYS A 184 -17.19 -0.19 4.58
CA LYS A 184 -17.70 -0.95 5.74
C LYS A 184 -16.59 -1.43 6.66
N PHE A 185 -15.42 -1.71 6.12
CA PHE A 185 -14.20 -1.98 6.88
C PHE A 185 -13.12 -0.97 6.54
N GLY A 186 -12.39 -0.50 7.56
CA GLY A 186 -11.28 0.43 7.36
C GLY A 186 -11.70 1.83 6.86
N GLY A 187 -12.99 2.17 6.93
CA GLY A 187 -13.54 3.49 6.58
C GLY A 187 -13.85 4.34 7.81
N GLY A 188 -14.66 5.39 7.66
CA GLY A 188 -14.97 6.33 8.74
C GLY A 188 -13.81 7.27 9.10
N PHE A 189 -14.01 8.09 10.14
CA PHE A 189 -13.04 9.12 10.57
C PHE A 189 -12.13 8.66 11.70
N GLU A 190 -12.48 7.57 12.38
CA GLU A 190 -11.70 7.02 13.49
C GLU A 190 -11.55 5.50 13.34
N PRO A 191 -10.42 4.91 13.77
CA PRO A 191 -10.27 3.47 13.87
C PRO A 191 -11.37 2.85 14.74
N PRO A 192 -11.79 1.59 14.49
CA PRO A 192 -12.72 0.90 15.37
C PRO A 192 -12.14 0.83 16.79
N LYS A 193 -13.00 1.02 17.79
CA LYS A 193 -12.63 0.83 19.19
C LYS A 193 -12.21 -0.63 19.38
N LYS A 194 -10.99 -0.83 19.90
CA LYS A 194 -10.44 -2.15 20.24
C LYS A 194 -11.25 -2.84 21.33
#